data_AF-A0A940DTL5-F1
#
_entry.id   AF-A0A940DTL5-F1
#
_cell.length_a   1.000
_cell.length_b   1.000
_cell.length_c   1.000
_cell.angle_alpha   90.00
_cell.angle_beta   90.00
_cell.angle_gamma   90.00
#
_symmetry.space_group_name_H-M   'P 1'
#
loop_
_entity.id
_entity.type
_entity.pdbx_description
1 polymer ?
#
loop_
_entity_poly.entity_id
_entity_poly.type
_entity_poly.pdbx_seq_one_letter_code
_entity_poly.pdbx_strand_id
1 'polypeptide(L)'
;MNKRAFITIPIILVLLAGIIGTFWLSNTKPDTSGVKSAQRIAAYTKPAVVRIIDAVIVEWDYSYVYDYDVYDYFKHLQGKTVIGSSGSGAIISSNGYIVTNAHVVDLTRKTDQEIADAAFEQLAYDVGVHFGVSTDVAYRYLIERVAWKSVTRIQKVFLPSGESFDSDVKVFGAPVGEGKDVAVIKIDGKNLPTLQLGNSDSLRLQDDIWVIGYPAAGDSDLLSPESQFVSTINGGQISATEKKSAQGSPVIQISAAATHGNSGGPIVDANGFIVGLLTFRGDTVNGNEVQGFTFGVPATTIQEFVAQSGAKNAESTIDKLYKEGLNFFWAGYYKEALDKFEKVQRLYPKHSEITNLIREAQAKADKSLTYWPKYTLYFYIYDGVAALFIILLLLFTFAFKPKSQAAAVSASTTLSTSSPNKADDMMKMIKDGEINMQEVIKTIEEQMKKKKDEQKE
;
A
#
# COMPACT_ATOMS: atom_id res chain seq x y z
N MET A 1 -30.65 45.60 29.79
CA MET A 1 -30.80 44.55 28.76
C MET A 1 -32.28 44.31 28.49
N ASN A 2 -32.70 44.24 27.22
CA ASN A 2 -34.08 43.90 26.86
C ASN A 2 -34.42 42.51 27.45
N LYS A 3 -35.55 42.33 28.17
CA LYS A 3 -35.88 41.04 28.84
C LYS A 3 -35.81 39.84 27.88
N ARG A 4 -36.09 40.07 26.59
CA ARG A 4 -35.97 39.08 25.51
C ARG A 4 -34.54 38.63 25.27
N ALA A 5 -33.58 39.55 25.28
CA ALA A 5 -32.16 39.25 25.05
C ALA A 5 -31.56 38.35 26.14
N PHE A 6 -32.06 38.44 27.38
CA PHE A 6 -31.63 37.57 28.48
C PHE A 6 -32.01 36.09 28.23
N ILE A 7 -33.06 35.83 27.44
CA ILE A 7 -33.53 34.48 27.11
C ILE A 7 -32.92 34.00 25.79
N THR A 8 -32.87 34.85 24.78
CA THR A 8 -32.49 34.44 23.42
C THR A 8 -30.97 34.30 23.23
N ILE A 9 -30.14 35.11 23.90
CA ILE A 9 -28.68 35.03 23.76
C ILE A 9 -28.13 33.67 24.22
N PRO A 10 -28.51 33.12 25.39
CA PRO A 10 -28.07 31.77 25.79
C PRO A 10 -28.45 30.69 24.78
N ILE A 11 -29.66 30.76 24.20
CA ILE A 11 -30.13 29.79 23.20
C ILE A 11 -29.29 29.90 21.92
N ILE A 12 -29.01 31.12 21.45
CA ILE A 12 -28.16 31.35 20.29
C ILE A 12 -26.75 30.78 20.52
N LEU A 13 -26.18 31.00 21.72
CA LEU A 13 -24.86 30.46 22.06
C LEU A 13 -24.84 28.93 22.06
N VAL A 14 -25.87 28.27 22.57
CA VAL A 14 -26.00 26.80 22.53
C VAL A 14 -26.10 26.30 21.08
N LEU A 15 -26.89 26.95 20.22
CA LEU A 15 -27.01 26.57 18.81
C LEU A 15 -25.70 26.77 18.04
N LEU A 16 -24.99 27.88 18.29
CA LEU A 16 -23.65 28.12 17.72
C LEU A 16 -22.64 27.09 18.21
N ALA A 17 -22.65 26.73 19.49
CA ALA A 17 -21.81 25.67 20.02
C ALA A 17 -22.13 24.31 19.37
N GLY A 18 -23.41 24.03 19.10
CA GLY A 18 -23.85 22.88 18.31
C GLY A 18 -23.23 22.84 16.92
N ILE A 19 -23.34 23.94 16.16
CA ILE A 19 -22.76 24.08 14.80
C ILE A 19 -21.22 23.93 14.82
N ILE A 20 -20.56 24.48 15.84
CA ILE A 20 -19.10 24.30 16.00
C ILE A 20 -18.78 22.84 16.30
N GLY A 21 -19.57 22.18 17.15
CA GLY A 21 -19.42 20.77 17.50
C GLY A 21 -19.60 19.85 16.29
N THR A 22 -20.64 20.04 15.49
CA THR A 22 -20.89 19.27 14.26
C THR A 22 -19.79 19.48 13.23
N PHE A 23 -19.27 20.70 13.09
CA PHE A 23 -18.11 20.98 12.24
C PHE A 23 -16.87 20.20 12.71
N TRP A 24 -16.59 20.18 14.01
CA TRP A 24 -15.45 19.44 14.56
C TRP A 24 -15.60 17.94 14.36
N LEU A 25 -16.77 17.38 14.68
CA LEU A 25 -17.09 15.95 14.52
C LEU A 25 -17.03 15.50 13.06
N SER A 26 -17.54 16.31 12.12
CA SER A 26 -17.50 16.04 10.68
C SER A 26 -16.09 15.95 10.11
N ASN A 27 -15.14 16.63 10.74
CA ASN A 27 -13.76 16.71 10.30
C ASN A 27 -12.82 15.77 11.08
N THR A 28 -13.36 14.91 11.95
CA THR A 28 -12.55 13.91 12.67
C THR A 28 -11.94 12.91 11.69
N LYS A 29 -10.63 12.69 11.81
CA LYS A 29 -9.88 11.71 11.00
C LYS A 29 -9.45 10.54 11.88
N PRO A 30 -9.42 9.31 11.34
CA PRO A 30 -8.85 8.17 12.06
C PRO A 30 -7.40 8.46 12.48
N ASP A 31 -7.12 8.42 13.78
CA ASP A 31 -5.77 8.61 14.31
C ASP A 31 -5.00 7.28 14.30
N THR A 32 -3.98 7.22 13.45
CA THR A 32 -3.09 6.06 13.31
C THR A 32 -1.66 6.37 13.78
N SER A 33 -1.46 7.48 14.50
CA SER A 33 -0.14 7.92 14.97
C SER A 33 0.53 6.92 15.92
N GLY A 34 -0.25 6.11 16.65
CA GLY A 34 0.25 5.03 17.51
C GLY A 34 0.81 3.81 16.76
N VAL A 35 0.61 3.72 15.43
CA VAL A 35 1.09 2.60 14.61
C VAL A 35 2.46 2.92 14.03
N LYS A 36 3.46 2.12 14.39
CA LYS A 36 4.83 2.24 13.86
C LYS A 36 4.84 2.14 12.34
N SER A 37 5.66 2.95 11.67
CA SER A 37 5.78 2.96 10.20
C SER A 37 6.09 1.57 9.63
N ALA A 38 7.05 0.86 10.22
CA ALA A 38 7.39 -0.51 9.79
C ALA A 38 6.21 -1.49 9.89
N GLN A 39 5.37 -1.38 10.92
CA GLN A 39 4.17 -2.22 11.06
C GLN A 39 3.14 -1.90 9.97
N ARG A 40 2.97 -0.61 9.66
CA ARG A 40 2.08 -0.14 8.61
C ARG A 40 2.53 -0.61 7.23
N ILE A 41 3.82 -0.46 6.93
CA ILE A 41 4.41 -0.94 5.69
C ILE A 41 4.25 -2.45 5.56
N ALA A 42 4.59 -3.22 6.60
CA ALA A 42 4.42 -4.67 6.59
C ALA A 42 2.97 -5.07 6.27
N ALA A 43 1.98 -4.44 6.92
CA ALA A 43 0.58 -4.76 6.68
C ALA A 43 0.16 -4.41 5.24
N TYR A 44 0.57 -3.26 4.71
CA TYR A 44 0.16 -2.81 3.39
C TYR A 44 0.82 -3.57 2.23
N THR A 45 2.04 -4.07 2.42
CA THR A 45 2.83 -4.60 1.30
C THR A 45 2.85 -6.11 1.22
N LYS A 46 2.92 -6.81 2.35
CA LYS A 46 3.03 -8.28 2.38
C LYS A 46 1.97 -9.03 1.54
N PRO A 47 0.68 -8.64 1.49
CA PRO A 47 -0.32 -9.35 0.70
C PRO A 47 -0.04 -9.42 -0.81
N ALA A 48 0.79 -8.50 -1.34
CA ALA A 48 1.13 -8.40 -2.75
C ALA A 48 2.53 -8.95 -3.08
N VAL A 49 3.29 -9.42 -2.08
CA VAL A 49 4.61 -10.03 -2.28
C VAL A 49 4.45 -11.54 -2.41
N VAL A 50 5.06 -12.11 -3.44
CA VAL A 50 4.92 -13.53 -3.80
C VAL A 50 6.26 -14.24 -3.71
N ARG A 51 6.18 -15.55 -3.52
CA ARG A 51 7.32 -16.45 -3.65
C ARG A 51 7.33 -17.04 -5.05
N ILE A 52 8.51 -17.14 -5.65
CA ILE A 52 8.70 -17.69 -6.99
C ILE A 52 9.64 -18.88 -6.87
N ILE A 53 9.27 -19.99 -7.50
CA ILE A 53 10.09 -21.19 -7.65
C ILE A 53 10.33 -21.39 -9.14
N ASP A 54 11.59 -21.44 -9.53
CA ASP A 54 12.02 -21.78 -10.89
C ASP A 54 12.94 -22.99 -10.80
N ALA A 55 12.41 -24.14 -11.19
CA ALA A 55 13.04 -25.44 -11.00
C ALA A 55 12.89 -26.31 -12.24
N VAL A 56 13.78 -27.28 -12.38
CA VAL A 56 13.76 -28.28 -13.45
C VAL A 56 14.04 -29.65 -12.87
N ILE A 57 13.39 -30.65 -13.44
CA ILE A 57 13.62 -32.06 -13.13
C ILE A 57 14.22 -32.69 -14.38
N VAL A 58 15.45 -33.19 -14.25
CA VAL A 58 16.12 -33.95 -15.30
C VAL A 58 15.99 -35.43 -14.97
N GLU A 59 15.38 -36.19 -15.87
CA GLU A 59 15.34 -37.65 -15.79
C GLU A 59 16.54 -38.23 -16.53
N TRP A 60 17.21 -39.19 -15.90
CA TRP A 60 18.41 -39.84 -16.40
C TRP A 60 18.12 -41.26 -16.87
N ASP A 61 18.67 -41.62 -18.02
CA ASP A 61 18.91 -43.00 -18.40
C ASP A 61 20.24 -43.45 -17.77
N TYR A 62 20.12 -44.34 -16.78
CA TYR A 62 21.23 -44.93 -16.05
C TYR A 62 21.32 -46.44 -16.32
N SER A 63 20.77 -46.93 -17.44
CA SER A 63 20.80 -48.35 -17.82
C SER A 63 22.22 -48.90 -18.07
N TYR A 64 23.22 -48.03 -18.24
CA TYR A 64 24.64 -48.37 -18.40
C TYR A 64 25.43 -48.27 -17.08
N VAL A 65 24.76 -48.03 -15.95
CA VAL A 65 25.37 -48.09 -14.61
C VAL A 65 25.37 -49.55 -14.14
N TYR A 66 26.55 -50.17 -14.17
CA TYR A 66 26.74 -51.58 -13.78
C TYR A 66 27.20 -51.78 -12.34
N ASP A 67 27.73 -50.73 -11.71
CA ASP A 67 28.04 -50.76 -10.28
C ASP A 67 26.73 -50.83 -9.49
N TYR A 68 26.59 -51.86 -8.65
CA TYR A 68 25.35 -52.12 -7.92
C TYR A 68 25.01 -50.99 -6.94
N ASP A 69 26.00 -50.46 -6.23
CA ASP A 69 25.78 -49.44 -5.21
C ASP A 69 25.37 -48.12 -5.87
N VAL A 70 26.04 -47.77 -6.98
CA VAL A 70 25.64 -46.59 -7.78
C VAL A 70 24.25 -46.80 -8.40
N TYR A 71 23.96 -47.98 -8.96
CA TYR A 71 22.64 -48.27 -9.52
C TYR A 71 21.53 -48.16 -8.46
N ASP A 72 21.75 -48.69 -7.26
CA ASP A 72 20.78 -48.62 -6.17
C ASP A 72 20.58 -47.18 -5.67
N TYR A 73 21.64 -46.36 -5.64
CA TYR A 73 21.54 -44.93 -5.37
C TYR A 73 20.65 -44.20 -6.40
N PHE A 74 20.89 -44.42 -7.70
CA PHE A 74 20.06 -43.84 -8.76
C PHE A 74 18.60 -44.28 -8.66
N LYS A 75 18.36 -45.54 -8.28
CA LYS A 75 17.00 -46.05 -8.03
C LYS A 75 16.31 -45.32 -6.88
N HIS A 76 17.02 -45.01 -5.79
CA HIS A 76 16.48 -44.19 -4.68
C HIS A 76 16.15 -42.76 -5.11
N LEU A 77 16.97 -42.17 -5.98
CA LEU A 77 16.68 -40.87 -6.61
C LEU A 77 15.59 -40.94 -7.69
N GLN A 78 15.06 -42.13 -7.98
CA GLN A 78 14.14 -42.39 -9.10
C GLN A 78 14.72 -41.97 -10.46
N GLY A 79 16.05 -41.95 -10.58
CA GLY A 79 16.77 -41.48 -11.76
C GLY A 79 16.56 -39.99 -12.03
N LYS A 80 16.34 -39.17 -11.00
CA LYS A 80 16.01 -37.75 -11.16
C LYS A 80 16.98 -36.85 -10.43
N THR A 81 17.37 -35.76 -11.09
CA THR A 81 17.99 -34.62 -10.43
C THR A 81 17.03 -33.44 -10.49
N VAL A 82 16.86 -32.77 -9.35
CA VAL A 82 16.11 -31.53 -9.25
C VAL A 82 17.09 -30.42 -8.97
N ILE A 83 17.19 -29.46 -9.87
CA ILE A 83 17.88 -28.19 -9.63
C ILE A 83 16.88 -27.06 -9.74
N GLY A 84 17.07 -26.02 -8.95
CA GLY A 84 16.15 -24.90 -8.92
C GLY A 84 16.64 -23.75 -8.08
N SER A 85 15.98 -22.62 -8.25
CA SER A 85 16.13 -21.45 -7.42
C SER A 85 14.77 -21.04 -6.85
N SER A 86 14.82 -20.38 -5.70
CA SER A 86 13.68 -19.69 -5.13
C SER A 86 13.98 -18.21 -5.04
N GLY A 87 12.96 -17.40 -5.26
CA GLY A 87 13.04 -15.96 -5.17
C GLY A 87 11.71 -15.37 -4.74
N SER A 88 11.65 -14.05 -4.83
CA SER A 88 10.50 -13.25 -4.47
C SER A 88 10.05 -12.39 -5.64
N GLY A 89 8.84 -11.86 -5.57
CA GLY A 89 8.32 -10.91 -6.55
C GLY A 89 7.24 -10.04 -5.96
N ALA A 90 6.83 -9.01 -6.69
CA ALA A 90 5.71 -8.15 -6.31
C ALA A 90 4.65 -8.11 -7.39
N ILE A 91 3.40 -8.37 -7.02
CA ILE A 91 2.24 -8.17 -7.90
C ILE A 91 2.07 -6.66 -8.10
N ILE A 92 2.14 -6.20 -9.34
CA ILE A 92 2.02 -4.79 -9.71
C ILE A 92 0.71 -4.45 -10.41
N SER A 93 -0.08 -5.47 -10.78
CA SER A 93 -1.37 -5.30 -11.43
C SER A 93 -2.36 -6.36 -10.96
N SER A 94 -3.61 -5.97 -10.71
CA SER A 94 -4.64 -6.83 -10.10
C SER A 94 -5.07 -8.01 -10.96
N ASN A 95 -4.66 -8.03 -12.23
CA ASN A 95 -4.81 -9.14 -13.15
C ASN A 95 -3.58 -10.08 -13.19
N GLY A 96 -2.59 -9.91 -12.31
CA GLY A 96 -1.50 -10.86 -12.09
C GLY A 96 -0.17 -10.58 -12.78
N TYR A 97 0.10 -9.35 -13.22
CA TYR A 97 1.48 -8.99 -13.58
C TYR A 97 2.34 -8.83 -12.33
N ILE A 98 3.51 -9.46 -12.35
CA ILE A 98 4.47 -9.50 -11.26
C ILE A 98 5.83 -9.04 -11.78
N VAL A 99 6.52 -8.22 -11.00
CA VAL A 99 7.93 -7.90 -11.22
C VAL A 99 8.82 -8.73 -10.31
N THR A 100 9.95 -9.20 -10.83
CA THR A 100 11.00 -9.92 -10.10
C THR A 100 12.34 -9.70 -10.81
N ASN A 101 13.41 -10.36 -10.37
CA ASN A 101 14.69 -10.35 -11.09
C ASN A 101 14.70 -11.34 -12.26
N ALA A 102 15.55 -11.09 -13.24
CA ALA A 102 15.72 -12.01 -14.37
C ALA A 102 16.33 -13.33 -13.90
N HIS A 103 17.35 -13.29 -13.04
CA HIS A 103 17.99 -14.51 -12.54
C HIS A 103 17.05 -15.42 -11.73
N VAL A 104 15.96 -14.90 -11.16
CA VAL A 104 14.96 -15.68 -10.41
C VAL A 104 14.14 -16.58 -11.34
N VAL A 105 14.03 -16.25 -12.62
CA VAL A 105 13.21 -16.96 -13.62
C VAL A 105 14.01 -17.36 -14.87
N ASP A 106 15.33 -17.53 -14.73
CA ASP A 106 16.25 -17.82 -15.82
C ASP A 106 16.35 -19.31 -16.14
N LEU A 107 16.31 -20.18 -15.13
CA LEU A 107 16.64 -21.59 -15.27
C LEU A 107 15.70 -22.31 -16.24
N THR A 108 14.39 -22.09 -16.12
CA THR A 108 13.41 -22.72 -17.02
C THR A 108 13.46 -22.17 -18.45
N ARG A 109 14.17 -21.07 -18.69
CA ARG A 109 14.35 -20.46 -20.01
C ARG A 109 15.57 -20.99 -20.76
N LYS A 110 16.49 -21.65 -20.07
CA LYS A 110 17.66 -22.28 -20.68
C LYS A 110 17.26 -23.44 -21.60
N THR A 111 18.16 -23.77 -22.53
CA THR A 111 18.01 -24.91 -23.41
C THR A 111 18.03 -26.22 -22.62
N ASP A 112 17.46 -27.30 -23.19
CA ASP A 112 17.50 -28.62 -22.54
C ASP A 112 18.94 -29.08 -22.27
N GLN A 113 19.88 -28.75 -23.16
CA GLN A 113 21.29 -29.09 -23.00
C GLN A 113 21.92 -28.35 -21.83
N GLU A 114 21.76 -27.02 -21.73
CA GLU A 114 22.30 -26.25 -20.61
C GLU A 114 21.71 -26.69 -19.26
N ILE A 115 20.42 -27.05 -19.24
CA ILE A 115 19.76 -27.61 -18.06
C ILE A 115 20.34 -28.98 -17.70
N ALA A 116 20.48 -29.86 -18.69
CA ALA A 116 21.05 -31.18 -18.49
C ALA A 116 22.49 -31.09 -17.99
N ASP A 117 23.31 -30.18 -18.53
CA ASP A 117 24.69 -29.97 -18.11
C ASP A 117 24.76 -29.52 -16.64
N ALA A 118 23.96 -28.51 -16.26
CA ALA A 118 23.90 -28.04 -14.87
C ALA A 118 23.38 -29.12 -13.90
N ALA A 119 22.36 -29.88 -14.31
CA ALA A 119 21.84 -30.98 -13.50
C ALA A 119 22.84 -32.14 -13.40
N PHE A 120 23.64 -32.37 -14.44
CA PHE A 120 24.70 -33.38 -14.44
C PHE A 120 25.82 -33.01 -13.46
N GLU A 121 26.21 -31.74 -13.41
CA GLU A 121 27.18 -31.25 -12.42
C GLU A 121 26.67 -31.47 -10.98
N GLN A 122 25.41 -31.14 -10.71
CA GLN A 122 24.79 -31.40 -9.40
C GLN A 122 24.76 -32.90 -9.09
N LEU A 123 24.36 -33.73 -10.06
CA LEU A 123 24.36 -35.19 -9.92
C LEU A 123 25.76 -35.74 -9.59
N ALA A 124 26.79 -35.26 -10.30
CA ALA A 124 28.18 -35.65 -10.05
C ALA A 124 28.66 -35.23 -8.66
N TYR A 125 28.25 -34.04 -8.21
CA TYR A 125 28.51 -33.60 -6.84
C TYR A 125 27.83 -34.51 -5.81
N ASP A 126 26.53 -34.78 -5.96
CA ASP A 126 25.75 -35.59 -5.02
C ASP A 126 26.27 -37.03 -4.93
N VAL A 127 26.61 -37.63 -6.07
CA VAL A 127 27.27 -38.94 -6.15
C VAL A 127 28.64 -38.89 -5.46
N GLY A 128 29.45 -37.87 -5.74
CA GLY A 128 30.75 -37.68 -5.10
C GLY A 128 30.65 -37.63 -3.58
N VAL A 129 29.72 -36.83 -3.05
CA VAL A 129 29.46 -36.71 -1.62
C VAL A 129 28.95 -38.03 -1.03
N HIS A 130 28.01 -38.70 -1.69
CA HIS A 130 27.43 -39.94 -1.18
C HIS A 130 28.45 -41.07 -1.07
N PHE A 131 29.31 -41.23 -2.07
CA PHE A 131 30.30 -42.31 -2.13
C PHE A 131 31.69 -41.92 -1.58
N GLY A 132 31.85 -40.68 -1.10
CA GLY A 132 33.12 -40.20 -0.53
C GLY A 132 34.25 -40.07 -1.55
N VAL A 133 33.93 -39.77 -2.81
CA VAL A 133 34.89 -39.53 -3.90
C VAL A 133 34.85 -38.06 -4.35
N SER A 134 35.90 -37.59 -5.03
CA SER A 134 35.87 -36.22 -5.56
C SER A 134 34.83 -36.07 -6.67
N THR A 135 34.27 -34.87 -6.79
CA THR A 135 33.31 -34.54 -7.87
C THR A 135 33.88 -34.85 -9.24
N ASP A 136 35.18 -34.61 -9.48
CA ASP A 136 35.84 -34.95 -10.74
C ASP A 136 35.83 -36.45 -11.05
N VAL A 137 36.00 -37.30 -10.03
CA VAL A 137 35.98 -38.76 -10.18
C VAL A 137 34.56 -39.23 -10.49
N ALA A 138 33.57 -38.74 -9.74
CA ALA A 138 32.17 -39.03 -10.00
C ALA A 138 31.74 -38.55 -11.41
N TYR A 139 32.11 -37.33 -11.80
CA TYR A 139 31.82 -36.77 -13.11
C TYR A 139 32.35 -37.66 -14.25
N ARG A 140 33.63 -38.06 -14.19
CA ARG A 140 34.24 -38.93 -15.21
C ARG A 140 33.60 -40.31 -15.26
N TYR A 141 33.16 -40.84 -14.13
CA TYR A 141 32.45 -42.11 -14.10
C TYR A 141 31.09 -42.00 -14.80
N LEU A 142 30.34 -40.94 -14.48
CA LEU A 142 28.97 -40.72 -14.94
C LEU A 142 28.89 -40.37 -16.43
N ILE A 143 29.86 -39.63 -16.99
CA ILE A 143 29.77 -39.10 -18.36
C ILE A 143 29.71 -40.20 -19.43
N GLU A 144 30.23 -41.39 -19.11
CA GLU A 144 30.19 -42.57 -19.99
C GLU A 144 29.01 -43.50 -19.73
N ARG A 145 28.23 -43.28 -18.66
CA ARG A 145 27.27 -44.26 -18.11
C ARG A 145 25.87 -43.73 -17.91
N VAL A 146 25.70 -42.43 -17.99
CA VAL A 146 24.42 -41.76 -17.78
C VAL A 146 24.16 -40.80 -18.93
N ALA A 147 22.93 -40.82 -19.45
CA ALA A 147 22.45 -39.87 -20.44
C ALA A 147 21.15 -39.23 -19.95
N TRP A 148 20.88 -37.96 -20.29
CA TRP A 148 19.61 -37.36 -19.94
C TRP A 148 18.51 -37.85 -20.90
N LYS A 149 17.31 -38.10 -20.36
CA LYS A 149 16.14 -38.61 -21.08
C LYS A 149 15.10 -37.53 -21.35
N SER A 150 14.84 -36.69 -20.35
CA SER A 150 13.85 -35.61 -20.46
C SER A 150 14.09 -34.52 -19.44
N VAL A 151 13.69 -33.31 -19.80
CA VAL A 151 13.68 -32.14 -18.93
C VAL A 151 12.24 -31.70 -18.67
N THR A 152 11.84 -31.68 -17.40
CA THR A 152 10.54 -31.11 -16.96
C THR A 152 10.81 -29.75 -16.32
N ARG A 153 10.14 -28.70 -16.80
CA ARG A 153 10.26 -27.33 -16.27
C ARG A 153 9.13 -27.02 -15.30
N ILE A 154 9.46 -26.37 -14.19
CA ILE A 154 8.53 -25.98 -13.14
C ILE A 154 8.80 -24.53 -12.79
N GLN A 155 7.95 -23.63 -13.28
CA GLN A 155 7.92 -22.23 -12.83
C GLN A 155 6.60 -21.97 -12.12
N LYS A 156 6.66 -21.77 -10.80
CA LYS A 156 5.47 -21.53 -9.98
C LYS A 156 5.60 -20.27 -9.14
N VAL A 157 4.48 -19.57 -9.02
CA VAL A 157 4.30 -18.44 -8.11
C VAL A 157 3.37 -18.85 -6.99
N PHE A 158 3.82 -18.69 -5.75
CA PHE A 158 3.03 -18.92 -4.55
C PHE A 158 2.64 -17.58 -3.93
N LEU A 159 1.34 -17.39 -3.71
CA LEU A 159 0.78 -16.23 -3.03
C LEU A 159 0.86 -16.44 -1.51
N PRO A 160 0.80 -15.35 -0.71
CA PRO A 160 0.74 -15.46 0.76
C PRO A 160 -0.42 -16.31 1.29
N SER A 161 -1.45 -16.53 0.48
CA SER A 161 -2.59 -17.40 0.78
C SER A 161 -2.25 -18.91 0.73
N GLY A 162 -1.10 -19.27 0.17
CA GLY A 162 -0.72 -20.64 -0.18
C GLY A 162 -1.21 -21.08 -1.58
N GLU A 163 -1.96 -20.25 -2.31
CA GLU A 163 -2.33 -20.54 -3.69
C GLU A 163 -1.10 -20.50 -4.60
N SER A 164 -1.04 -21.45 -5.54
CA SER A 164 0.05 -21.55 -6.50
C SER A 164 -0.47 -21.39 -7.93
N PHE A 165 0.29 -20.71 -8.77
CA PHE A 165 -0.01 -20.48 -10.18
C PHE A 165 1.20 -20.84 -11.03
N ASP A 166 0.97 -21.40 -12.21
CA ASP A 166 1.99 -21.37 -13.26
C ASP A 166 2.12 -19.92 -13.77
N SER A 167 3.30 -19.56 -14.25
CA SER A 167 3.58 -18.22 -14.77
C SER A 167 4.21 -18.20 -16.14
N ASP A 168 3.89 -17.16 -16.89
CA ASP A 168 4.52 -16.83 -18.16
C ASP A 168 5.49 -15.65 -17.98
N VAL A 169 6.70 -15.77 -18.52
CA VAL A 169 7.61 -14.63 -18.65
C VAL A 169 7.18 -13.75 -19.82
N LYS A 170 6.86 -12.48 -19.56
CA LYS A 170 6.40 -11.50 -20.57
C LYS A 170 7.54 -10.62 -21.06
N VAL A 171 8.43 -10.21 -20.16
CA VAL A 171 9.65 -9.48 -20.48
C VAL A 171 10.77 -10.02 -19.62
N PHE A 172 11.95 -10.18 -20.20
CA PHE A 172 13.12 -10.75 -19.55
C PHE A 172 14.35 -9.90 -19.86
N GLY A 173 15.01 -9.41 -18.81
CA GLY A 173 16.30 -8.73 -18.89
C GLY A 173 17.46 -9.71 -18.79
N ALA A 174 18.68 -9.20 -18.77
CA ALA A 174 19.85 -10.03 -18.54
C ALA A 174 20.15 -10.11 -17.03
N PRO A 175 20.57 -11.28 -16.50
CA PRO A 175 20.96 -11.44 -15.11
C PRO A 175 22.01 -10.43 -14.62
N VAL A 176 22.21 -10.41 -13.29
CA VAL A 176 23.26 -9.59 -12.67
C VAL A 176 24.61 -9.91 -13.29
N GLY A 177 25.37 -8.88 -13.66
CA GLY A 177 26.67 -9.06 -14.34
C GLY A 177 26.55 -9.18 -15.86
N GLU A 178 25.36 -9.28 -16.41
CA GLU A 178 25.13 -9.37 -17.87
C GLU A 178 24.26 -8.21 -18.38
N GLY A 179 23.40 -7.64 -17.53
CA GLY A 179 22.68 -6.42 -17.87
C GLY A 179 21.74 -5.90 -16.79
N LYS A 180 20.48 -5.68 -17.15
CA LYS A 180 19.44 -5.17 -16.24
C LYS A 180 18.61 -6.36 -15.72
N ASP A 181 18.86 -6.73 -14.47
CA ASP A 181 18.30 -7.93 -13.84
C ASP A 181 16.83 -7.75 -13.43
N VAL A 182 15.94 -7.63 -14.42
CA VAL A 182 14.49 -7.47 -14.23
C VAL A 182 13.75 -8.43 -15.13
N ALA A 183 12.71 -9.06 -14.59
CA ALA A 183 11.72 -9.79 -15.35
C ALA A 183 10.31 -9.31 -14.98
N VAL A 184 9.41 -9.36 -15.96
CA VAL A 184 7.98 -9.22 -15.75
C VAL A 184 7.33 -10.54 -16.10
N ILE A 185 6.67 -11.17 -15.13
CA ILE A 185 5.94 -12.42 -15.30
C ILE A 185 4.44 -12.20 -15.12
N LYS A 186 3.63 -13.17 -15.55
CA LYS A 186 2.18 -13.10 -15.51
C LYS A 186 1.59 -14.41 -15.00
N ILE A 187 0.69 -14.31 -14.02
CA ILE A 187 -0.15 -15.42 -13.53
C ILE A 187 -1.63 -15.18 -13.86
N ASP A 188 -2.44 -16.22 -13.94
CA ASP A 188 -3.89 -16.10 -14.15
C ASP A 188 -4.66 -15.84 -12.85
N GLY A 189 -4.58 -14.60 -12.35
CA GLY A 189 -5.32 -14.16 -11.17
C GLY A 189 -6.18 -12.93 -11.43
N LYS A 190 -7.17 -12.70 -10.56
CA LYS A 190 -8.11 -11.56 -10.64
C LYS A 190 -8.28 -10.93 -9.27
N ASN A 191 -8.44 -9.60 -9.26
CA ASN A 191 -8.56 -8.79 -8.05
C ASN A 191 -7.41 -9.04 -7.06
N LEU A 192 -6.20 -9.29 -7.56
CA LEU A 192 -5.07 -9.54 -6.68
C LEU A 192 -4.66 -8.24 -5.96
N PRO A 193 -4.11 -8.34 -4.73
CA PRO A 193 -3.39 -7.25 -4.08
C PRO A 193 -2.23 -6.77 -4.95
N THR A 194 -1.89 -5.49 -4.87
CA THR A 194 -0.89 -4.85 -5.74
C THR A 194 -0.01 -3.87 -4.99
N LEU A 195 1.22 -3.73 -5.47
CA LEU A 195 2.13 -2.65 -5.11
C LEU A 195 2.32 -1.68 -6.27
N GLN A 196 2.38 -0.40 -5.94
CA GLN A 196 2.69 0.65 -6.90
C GLN A 196 4.20 0.86 -6.99
N LEU A 197 4.68 1.16 -8.20
CA LEU A 197 6.05 1.57 -8.46
C LEU A 197 6.20 3.05 -8.06
N GLY A 198 7.24 3.35 -7.30
CA GLY A 198 7.65 4.70 -6.95
C GLY A 198 8.64 5.28 -7.96
N ASN A 199 9.33 6.34 -7.55
CA ASN A 199 10.42 6.93 -8.31
C ASN A 199 11.74 6.78 -7.54
N SER A 200 12.68 6.02 -8.09
CA SER A 200 14.00 5.86 -7.48
C SER A 200 14.89 7.10 -7.61
N ASP A 201 14.61 8.00 -8.55
CA ASP A 201 15.40 9.23 -8.74
C ASP A 201 15.13 10.26 -7.62
N SER A 202 14.04 10.10 -6.87
CA SER A 202 13.74 10.93 -5.70
C SER A 202 14.40 10.43 -4.41
N LEU A 203 15.03 9.26 -4.43
CA LEU A 203 15.69 8.69 -3.25
C LEU A 203 16.86 9.55 -2.81
N ARG A 204 16.99 9.71 -1.50
CA ARG A 204 18.10 10.38 -0.84
C ARG A 204 18.84 9.41 0.06
N LEU A 205 20.11 9.70 0.32
CA LEU A 205 20.87 8.96 1.32
C LEU A 205 20.14 9.00 2.66
N GLN A 206 20.12 7.86 3.35
CA GLN A 206 19.45 7.66 4.62
C GLN A 206 17.91 7.67 4.60
N ASP A 207 17.28 7.72 3.42
CA ASP A 207 15.84 7.43 3.33
C ASP A 207 15.57 6.01 3.85
N ASP A 208 14.59 5.89 4.75
CA ASP A 208 14.16 4.60 5.30
C ASP A 208 13.49 3.75 4.22
N ILE A 209 13.90 2.49 4.14
CA ILE A 209 13.37 1.49 3.22
C ILE A 209 13.06 0.19 3.94
N TRP A 210 12.25 -0.63 3.29
CA TRP A 210 11.94 -1.99 3.73
C TRP A 210 12.06 -2.96 2.57
N VAL A 211 12.74 -4.08 2.80
CA VAL A 211 12.82 -5.19 1.87
C VAL A 211 11.84 -6.26 2.31
N ILE A 212 10.96 -6.70 1.42
CA ILE A 212 10.00 -7.77 1.69
C ILE A 212 10.26 -8.94 0.75
N GLY A 213 10.31 -10.17 1.29
CA GLY A 213 10.60 -11.36 0.50
C GLY A 213 10.53 -12.66 1.28
N TYR A 214 10.85 -13.74 0.60
CA TYR A 214 10.80 -15.13 1.04
C TYR A 214 12.22 -15.71 1.12
N PRO A 215 12.91 -15.55 2.26
CA PRO A 215 14.27 -16.06 2.38
C PRO A 215 14.28 -17.59 2.33
N ALA A 216 15.25 -18.17 1.63
CA ALA A 216 15.46 -19.62 1.55
C ALA A 216 15.71 -20.24 2.94
N ALA A 217 16.25 -19.47 3.88
CA ALA A 217 16.38 -19.89 5.28
C ALA A 217 15.02 -20.19 5.96
N GLY A 218 13.91 -19.68 5.41
CA GLY A 218 12.55 -20.02 5.83
C GLY A 218 12.13 -21.45 5.49
N ASP A 219 12.89 -22.17 4.67
CA ASP A 219 12.65 -23.58 4.32
C ASP A 219 13.32 -24.56 5.30
N SER A 220 13.70 -24.07 6.49
CA SER A 220 14.32 -24.89 7.52
C SER A 220 13.36 -25.99 8.00
N ASP A 221 13.88 -27.22 8.15
CA ASP A 221 13.16 -28.35 8.75
C ASP A 221 12.70 -28.10 10.20
N LEU A 222 13.20 -27.04 10.85
CA LEU A 222 12.77 -26.61 12.18
C LEU A 222 11.48 -25.78 12.15
N LEU A 223 11.04 -25.30 10.98
CA LEU A 223 9.84 -24.51 10.79
C LEU A 223 8.70 -25.37 10.25
N SER A 224 7.47 -24.96 10.53
CA SER A 224 6.31 -25.65 9.98
C SER A 224 6.19 -25.39 8.47
N PRO A 225 5.63 -26.32 7.67
CA PRO A 225 5.47 -26.15 6.24
C PRO A 225 4.75 -24.85 5.85
N GLU A 226 3.81 -24.36 6.65
CA GLU A 226 3.08 -23.11 6.38
C GLU A 226 3.98 -21.87 6.44
N SER A 227 5.10 -21.95 7.15
CA SER A 227 6.07 -20.84 7.29
C SER A 227 6.69 -20.46 5.94
N GLN A 228 6.70 -21.38 4.97
CA GLN A 228 7.20 -21.13 3.61
C GLN A 228 6.39 -20.05 2.86
N PHE A 229 5.16 -19.77 3.31
CA PHE A 229 4.24 -18.76 2.73
C PHE A 229 4.21 -17.45 3.52
N VAL A 230 5.00 -17.34 4.59
CA VAL A 230 5.12 -16.12 5.39
C VAL A 230 6.34 -15.32 4.96
N SER A 231 6.12 -14.16 4.34
CA SER A 231 7.22 -13.27 3.95
C SER A 231 7.87 -12.57 5.15
N THR A 232 9.16 -12.34 5.04
CA THR A 232 9.95 -11.52 5.96
C THR A 232 9.97 -10.06 5.53
N ILE A 233 10.23 -9.16 6.48
CA ILE A 233 10.41 -7.73 6.22
C ILE A 233 11.62 -7.21 7.00
N ASN A 234 12.59 -6.66 6.27
CA ASN A 234 13.83 -6.13 6.84
C ASN A 234 13.91 -4.62 6.59
N GLY A 235 14.00 -3.85 7.66
CA GLY A 235 14.20 -2.40 7.58
C GLY A 235 15.67 -2.05 7.34
N GLY A 236 15.90 -0.95 6.63
CA GLY A 236 17.22 -0.38 6.42
C GLY A 236 17.11 0.99 5.76
N GLN A 237 18.20 1.46 5.18
CA GLN A 237 18.30 2.80 4.61
C GLN A 237 19.02 2.77 3.27
N ILE A 238 18.73 3.77 2.43
CA ILE A 238 19.53 4.04 1.24
C ILE A 238 20.95 4.44 1.65
N SER A 239 21.92 3.68 1.15
CA SER A 239 23.35 3.88 1.41
C SER A 239 24.07 4.55 0.23
N ALA A 240 23.63 4.32 -1.00
CA ALA A 240 24.12 5.00 -2.20
C ALA A 240 23.12 4.88 -3.36
N THR A 241 23.02 5.90 -4.21
CA THR A 241 22.11 5.90 -5.38
C THR A 241 22.83 5.97 -6.73
N GLU A 242 24.13 6.30 -6.74
CA GLU A 242 24.90 6.55 -7.98
C GLU A 242 25.78 5.35 -8.41
N LYS A 243 25.59 4.19 -7.78
CA LYS A 243 26.40 3.00 -8.10
C LYS A 243 25.95 2.35 -9.41
N LYS A 244 26.89 1.69 -10.06
CA LYS A 244 26.65 0.92 -11.29
C LYS A 244 27.27 -0.47 -11.15
N SER A 245 26.67 -1.46 -11.82
CA SER A 245 27.31 -2.75 -12.05
C SER A 245 28.56 -2.58 -12.93
N ALA A 246 29.38 -3.62 -13.04
CA ALA A 246 30.57 -3.61 -13.91
C ALA A 246 30.23 -3.30 -15.39
N GLN A 247 29.00 -3.61 -15.81
CA GLN A 247 28.47 -3.39 -17.16
C GLN A 247 27.79 -2.02 -17.30
N GLY A 248 27.75 -1.21 -16.23
CA GLY A 248 27.20 0.14 -16.23
C GLY A 248 25.71 0.25 -15.89
N SER A 249 25.01 -0.86 -15.58
CA SER A 249 23.61 -0.81 -15.16
C SER A 249 23.47 -0.10 -13.80
N PRO A 250 22.51 0.82 -13.62
CA PRO A 250 22.34 1.54 -12.35
C PRO A 250 21.87 0.59 -11.25
N VAL A 251 22.41 0.76 -10.03
CA VAL A 251 22.02 0.03 -8.83
C VAL A 251 21.91 0.97 -7.63
N ILE A 252 20.97 0.70 -6.73
CA ILE A 252 20.88 1.35 -5.43
C ILE A 252 21.54 0.46 -4.38
N GLN A 253 22.36 1.04 -3.49
CA GLN A 253 22.90 0.34 -2.34
C GLN A 253 22.01 0.61 -1.13
N ILE A 254 21.71 -0.44 -0.35
CA ILE A 254 20.91 -0.36 0.87
C ILE A 254 21.63 -1.03 2.04
N SER A 255 21.26 -0.62 3.26
CA SER A 255 21.77 -1.23 4.49
C SER A 255 20.90 -2.35 5.05
N ALA A 256 19.71 -2.58 4.47
CA ALA A 256 18.81 -3.65 4.92
C ALA A 256 19.44 -5.03 4.70
N ALA A 257 19.24 -5.91 5.69
CA ALA A 257 19.66 -7.29 5.61
C ALA A 257 18.94 -8.01 4.45
N ALA A 258 19.71 -8.74 3.66
CA ALA A 258 19.23 -9.56 2.57
C ALA A 258 19.87 -10.95 2.67
N THR A 259 19.14 -11.97 2.25
CA THR A 259 19.59 -13.35 2.21
C THR A 259 19.09 -13.99 0.91
N HIS A 260 19.64 -15.16 0.56
CA HIS A 260 19.16 -15.93 -0.59
C HIS A 260 17.64 -16.18 -0.47
N GLY A 261 16.90 -16.13 -1.57
CA GLY A 261 15.43 -16.20 -1.63
C GLY A 261 14.71 -14.84 -1.55
N ASN A 262 15.33 -13.80 -0.95
CA ASN A 262 14.75 -12.45 -0.98
C ASN A 262 14.96 -11.73 -2.32
N SER A 263 15.86 -12.23 -3.18
CA SER A 263 16.09 -11.69 -4.52
C SER A 263 14.79 -11.64 -5.33
N GLY A 264 14.59 -10.54 -6.06
CA GLY A 264 13.36 -10.21 -6.76
C GLY A 264 12.27 -9.60 -5.85
N GLY A 265 12.47 -9.60 -4.53
CA GLY A 265 11.56 -8.97 -3.58
C GLY A 265 11.59 -7.45 -3.67
N PRO A 266 10.46 -6.76 -3.45
CA PRO A 266 10.41 -5.31 -3.52
C PRO A 266 11.18 -4.65 -2.36
N ILE A 267 11.92 -3.61 -2.71
CA ILE A 267 12.42 -2.58 -1.81
C ILE A 267 11.38 -1.46 -1.86
N VAL A 268 10.75 -1.14 -0.73
CA VAL A 268 9.71 -0.12 -0.64
C VAL A 268 10.11 1.06 0.23
N ASP A 269 9.60 2.24 -0.10
CA ASP A 269 9.74 3.47 0.71
C ASP A 269 8.75 3.51 1.89
N ALA A 270 8.76 4.62 2.64
CA ALA A 270 7.86 4.87 3.77
C ALA A 270 6.37 5.04 3.38
N ASN A 271 6.06 5.08 2.08
CA ASN A 271 4.69 5.09 1.56
C ASN A 271 4.25 3.70 1.05
N GLY A 272 5.17 2.73 1.01
CA GLY A 272 4.94 1.39 0.47
C GLY A 272 5.05 1.32 -1.06
N PHE A 273 5.66 2.32 -1.71
CA PHE A 273 5.96 2.31 -3.13
C PHE A 273 7.25 1.56 -3.41
N ILE A 274 7.27 0.71 -4.44
CA ILE A 274 8.46 -0.02 -4.86
C ILE A 274 9.46 0.99 -5.43
N VAL A 275 10.59 1.15 -4.75
CA VAL A 275 11.72 1.98 -5.20
C VAL A 275 12.88 1.15 -5.74
N GLY A 276 12.83 -0.17 -5.61
CA GLY A 276 13.70 -1.10 -6.31
C GLY A 276 13.34 -2.58 -6.11
N LEU A 277 14.09 -3.48 -6.75
CA LEU A 277 14.04 -4.92 -6.51
C LEU A 277 15.38 -5.37 -5.95
N LEU A 278 15.38 -6.02 -4.79
CA LEU A 278 16.59 -6.60 -4.21
C LEU A 278 17.17 -7.61 -5.20
N THR A 279 18.47 -7.51 -5.54
CA THR A 279 19.08 -8.36 -6.57
C THR A 279 20.28 -9.17 -6.05
N PHE A 280 21.36 -8.52 -5.66
CA PHE A 280 22.60 -9.17 -5.22
C PHE A 280 23.20 -8.48 -3.99
N ARG A 281 24.15 -9.17 -3.35
CA ARG A 281 24.98 -8.64 -2.26
C ARG A 281 26.43 -8.50 -2.70
N GLY A 282 27.21 -7.71 -1.97
CA GLY A 282 28.65 -7.68 -2.11
C GLY A 282 29.33 -9.00 -1.78
N ASP A 283 30.58 -9.10 -2.20
CA ASP A 283 31.43 -10.25 -1.92
C ASP A 283 31.71 -10.43 -0.43
N THR A 284 32.13 -11.64 -0.07
CA THR A 284 32.62 -11.93 1.28
C THR A 284 34.04 -11.40 1.45
N VAL A 285 34.36 -10.91 2.64
CA VAL A 285 35.73 -10.52 3.04
C VAL A 285 36.18 -11.48 4.13
N ASN A 286 37.28 -12.19 3.90
CA ASN A 286 37.79 -13.25 4.78
C ASN A 286 36.75 -14.35 5.08
N GLY A 287 35.93 -14.71 4.09
CA GLY A 287 34.87 -15.70 4.23
C GLY A 287 33.61 -15.19 4.97
N ASN A 288 33.61 -13.94 5.44
CA ASN A 288 32.46 -13.34 6.11
C ASN A 288 31.71 -12.40 5.16
N GLU A 289 30.38 -12.47 5.21
CA GLU A 289 29.52 -11.53 4.49
C GLU A 289 29.69 -10.10 5.00
N VAL A 290 29.83 -9.15 4.07
CA VAL A 290 29.89 -7.73 4.41
C VAL A 290 28.47 -7.20 4.61
N GLN A 291 28.11 -6.95 5.86
CA GLN A 291 26.81 -6.39 6.22
C GLN A 291 26.65 -4.96 5.66
N GLY A 292 25.43 -4.63 5.21
CA GLY A 292 25.10 -3.31 4.68
C GLY A 292 25.63 -3.03 3.26
N PHE A 293 26.06 -4.06 2.54
CA PHE A 293 26.51 -3.98 1.16
C PHE A 293 25.55 -4.76 0.24
N THR A 294 24.28 -4.37 0.27
CA THR A 294 23.19 -4.99 -0.48
C THR A 294 22.77 -4.08 -1.63
N PHE A 295 22.42 -4.65 -2.79
CA PHE A 295 22.08 -3.91 -3.99
C PHE A 295 20.68 -4.21 -4.51
N GLY A 296 20.02 -3.17 -5.01
CA GLY A 296 18.73 -3.23 -5.67
C GLY A 296 18.79 -2.67 -7.09
N VAL A 297 17.97 -3.23 -7.98
CA VAL A 297 17.67 -2.61 -9.28
C VAL A 297 16.67 -1.47 -9.05
N PRO A 298 16.94 -0.22 -9.49
CA PRO A 298 16.09 0.93 -9.22
C PRO A 298 14.71 0.85 -9.92
N ALA A 299 13.69 1.47 -9.31
CA ALA A 299 12.33 1.55 -9.86
C ALA A 299 12.26 2.14 -11.26
N THR A 300 13.10 3.11 -11.62
CA THR A 300 13.14 3.65 -12.99
C THR A 300 13.52 2.59 -14.02
N THR A 301 14.48 1.71 -13.70
CA THR A 301 14.79 0.54 -14.54
C THR A 301 13.60 -0.42 -14.62
N ILE A 302 12.92 -0.69 -13.49
CA ILE A 302 11.76 -1.60 -13.46
C ILE A 302 10.63 -1.08 -14.35
N GLN A 303 10.39 0.23 -14.33
CA GLN A 303 9.36 0.88 -15.14
C GLN A 303 9.59 0.68 -16.65
N GLU A 304 10.85 0.65 -17.12
CA GLU A 304 11.15 0.34 -18.53
C GLU A 304 10.63 -1.04 -18.95
N PHE A 305 10.82 -2.05 -18.10
CA PHE A 305 10.40 -3.43 -18.36
C PHE A 305 8.88 -3.59 -18.23
N VAL A 306 8.29 -2.91 -17.25
CA VAL A 306 6.82 -2.88 -17.07
C VAL A 306 6.15 -2.25 -18.29
N ALA A 307 6.70 -1.16 -18.83
CA ALA A 307 6.20 -0.55 -20.06
C ALA A 307 6.28 -1.51 -21.26
N GLN A 308 7.39 -2.23 -21.45
CA GLN A 308 7.55 -3.22 -22.52
C GLN A 308 6.55 -4.38 -22.41
N SER A 309 6.17 -4.77 -21.20
CA SER A 309 5.25 -5.88 -20.95
C SER A 309 3.79 -5.56 -21.29
N GLY A 310 3.45 -4.28 -21.45
CA GLY A 310 2.07 -3.80 -21.56
C GLY A 310 1.27 -3.85 -20.24
N ALA A 311 1.91 -4.18 -19.12
CA ALA A 311 1.29 -4.14 -17.81
C ALA A 311 0.92 -2.71 -17.40
N LYS A 312 -0.17 -2.58 -16.65
CA LYS A 312 -0.57 -1.32 -16.01
C LYS A 312 -0.34 -1.45 -14.52
N ASN A 313 0.58 -0.65 -14.01
CA ASN A 313 0.76 -0.53 -12.57
C ASN A 313 -0.31 0.38 -11.99
N ALA A 314 -1.14 -0.16 -11.11
CA ALA A 314 -2.23 0.57 -10.46
C ALA A 314 -2.56 -0.11 -9.14
N GLU A 315 -2.98 0.69 -8.16
CA GLU A 315 -3.51 0.14 -6.91
C GLU A 315 -4.87 -0.53 -7.17
N SER A 316 -5.00 -1.76 -6.69
CA SER A 316 -6.22 -2.54 -6.82
C SER A 316 -7.34 -1.97 -5.95
N THR A 317 -8.58 -2.27 -6.33
CA THR A 317 -9.76 -1.97 -5.50
C THR A 317 -9.66 -2.63 -4.12
N ILE A 318 -9.02 -3.79 -4.04
CA ILE A 318 -8.83 -4.53 -2.79
C ILE A 318 -7.87 -3.79 -1.87
N ASP A 319 -6.74 -3.33 -2.38
CA ASP A 319 -5.74 -2.60 -1.58
C ASP A 319 -6.34 -1.32 -1.00
N LYS A 320 -7.15 -0.59 -1.78
CA LYS A 320 -7.89 0.59 -1.28
C LYS A 320 -8.75 0.26 -0.08
N LEU A 321 -9.63 -0.73 -0.23
CA LEU A 321 -10.53 -1.17 0.84
C LEU A 321 -9.75 -1.71 2.04
N TYR A 322 -8.69 -2.47 1.79
CA TYR A 322 -7.87 -3.09 2.83
C TYR A 322 -7.12 -2.04 3.65
N LYS A 323 -6.46 -1.08 3.01
CA LYS A 323 -5.76 0.04 3.67
C LYS A 323 -6.73 0.92 4.45
N GLU A 324 -7.90 1.24 3.88
CA GLU A 324 -8.97 1.96 4.60
C GLU A 324 -9.43 1.18 5.84
N GLY A 325 -9.67 -0.13 5.70
CA GLY A 325 -10.06 -1.00 6.81
C GLY A 325 -9.01 -1.04 7.92
N LEU A 326 -7.73 -1.17 7.57
CA LEU A 326 -6.63 -1.12 8.54
C LEU A 326 -6.55 0.23 9.26
N ASN A 327 -6.73 1.34 8.54
CA ASN A 327 -6.73 2.68 9.15
C ASN A 327 -7.86 2.84 10.17
N PHE A 328 -9.07 2.38 9.84
CA PHE A 328 -10.17 2.36 10.81
C PHE A 328 -9.88 1.43 11.98
N PHE A 329 -9.33 0.24 11.72
CA PHE A 329 -9.05 -0.76 12.73
C PHE A 329 -8.04 -0.24 13.76
N TRP A 330 -6.92 0.33 13.31
CA TRP A 330 -5.90 0.88 14.19
C TRP A 330 -6.36 2.09 14.98
N ALA A 331 -7.24 2.91 14.40
CA ALA A 331 -7.83 4.06 15.06
C ALA A 331 -9.03 3.72 15.97
N GLY A 332 -9.41 2.44 16.10
CA GLY A 332 -10.48 1.99 17.01
C GLY A 332 -11.90 2.05 16.45
N TYR A 333 -12.07 2.29 15.15
CA TYR A 333 -13.36 2.28 14.43
C TYR A 333 -13.65 0.88 13.87
N TYR A 334 -13.81 -0.11 14.76
CA TYR A 334 -13.91 -1.52 14.38
C TYR A 334 -15.12 -1.87 13.52
N LYS A 335 -16.25 -1.15 13.66
CA LYS A 335 -17.44 -1.38 12.82
C LYS A 335 -17.20 -0.93 11.37
N GLU A 336 -16.54 0.20 11.19
CA GLU A 336 -16.13 0.74 9.89
C GLU A 336 -15.05 -0.14 9.26
N ALA A 337 -14.08 -0.60 10.05
CA ALA A 337 -13.08 -1.56 9.60
C ALA A 337 -13.71 -2.87 9.11
N LEU A 338 -14.68 -3.41 9.85
CA LEU A 338 -15.38 -4.64 9.50
C LEU A 338 -16.10 -4.52 8.15
N ASP A 339 -16.82 -3.43 7.90
CA ASP A 339 -17.47 -3.19 6.58
C ASP A 339 -16.46 -3.23 5.43
N LYS A 340 -15.28 -2.65 5.62
CA LYS A 340 -14.21 -2.66 4.61
C LYS A 340 -13.62 -4.05 4.43
N PHE A 341 -13.33 -4.74 5.52
CA PHE A 341 -12.73 -6.07 5.47
C PHE A 341 -13.68 -7.12 4.85
N GLU A 342 -14.98 -7.05 5.15
CA GLU A 342 -15.96 -7.93 4.50
C GLU A 342 -16.08 -7.66 3.00
N LYS A 343 -15.90 -6.41 2.54
CA LYS A 343 -15.82 -6.10 1.09
C LYS A 343 -14.58 -6.73 0.46
N VAL A 344 -13.43 -6.67 1.14
CA VAL A 344 -12.21 -7.36 0.70
C VAL A 344 -12.44 -8.87 0.61
N GLN A 345 -12.99 -9.50 1.65
CA GLN A 345 -13.32 -10.93 1.68
C GLN A 345 -14.25 -11.33 0.53
N ARG A 346 -15.23 -10.50 0.17
CA ARG A 346 -16.13 -10.77 -0.98
C ARG A 346 -15.42 -10.66 -2.33
N LEU A 347 -14.49 -9.72 -2.49
CA LEU A 347 -13.77 -9.50 -3.75
C LEU A 347 -12.63 -10.49 -3.96
N TYR A 348 -11.97 -10.90 -2.87
CA TYR A 348 -10.88 -11.87 -2.86
C TYR A 348 -10.91 -12.71 -1.57
N PRO A 349 -11.68 -13.81 -1.57
CA PRO A 349 -11.86 -14.65 -0.39
C PRO A 349 -10.57 -15.29 0.15
N LYS A 350 -9.52 -15.32 -0.68
CA LYS A 350 -8.23 -15.92 -0.38
C LYS A 350 -7.20 -14.92 0.14
N HIS A 351 -7.60 -13.69 0.47
CA HIS A 351 -6.70 -12.71 1.07
C HIS A 351 -6.06 -13.26 2.37
N SER A 352 -4.73 -13.21 2.49
CA SER A 352 -3.98 -13.87 3.58
C SER A 352 -4.38 -13.39 4.98
N GLU A 353 -4.62 -12.08 5.13
CA GLU A 353 -4.87 -11.48 6.44
C GLU A 353 -6.36 -11.35 6.82
N ILE A 354 -7.27 -11.43 5.86
CA ILE A 354 -8.59 -10.80 6.02
C ILE A 354 -9.48 -11.54 7.03
N THR A 355 -9.42 -12.87 7.04
CA THR A 355 -10.20 -13.72 7.93
C THR A 355 -9.89 -13.40 9.40
N ASN A 356 -8.61 -13.21 9.73
CA ASN A 356 -8.18 -12.89 11.08
C ASN A 356 -8.59 -11.47 11.48
N LEU A 357 -8.41 -10.51 10.58
CA LEU A 357 -8.81 -9.11 10.81
C LEU A 357 -10.32 -8.95 11.00
N ILE A 358 -11.14 -9.69 10.25
CA ILE A 358 -12.60 -9.73 10.44
C ILE A 358 -12.93 -10.27 11.84
N ARG A 359 -12.33 -11.40 12.23
CA ARG A 359 -12.56 -12.01 13.54
C ARG A 359 -12.19 -11.05 14.68
N GLU A 360 -11.05 -10.38 14.58
CA GLU A 360 -10.60 -9.40 15.57
C GLU A 360 -11.50 -8.16 15.62
N ALA A 361 -11.91 -7.64 14.46
CA ALA A 361 -12.80 -6.49 14.38
C ALA A 361 -14.18 -6.81 14.99
N GLN A 362 -14.72 -7.99 14.71
CA GLN A 362 -15.96 -8.49 15.30
C GLN A 362 -15.87 -8.59 16.83
N ALA A 363 -14.78 -9.18 17.35
CA ALA A 363 -14.56 -9.30 18.79
C ALA A 363 -14.43 -7.94 19.51
N LYS A 364 -14.06 -6.88 18.79
CA LYS A 364 -13.91 -5.51 19.31
C LYS A 364 -15.07 -4.58 18.94
N ALA A 365 -16.10 -5.07 18.24
CA ALA A 365 -17.17 -4.25 17.69
C ALA A 365 -17.93 -3.42 18.74
N ASP A 366 -18.14 -3.97 19.94
CA ASP A 366 -18.81 -3.26 21.05
C ASP A 366 -18.00 -2.08 21.59
N LYS A 367 -16.69 -2.08 21.36
CA LYS A 367 -15.75 -1.00 21.76
C LYS A 367 -15.46 -0.02 20.62
N SER A 368 -16.15 -0.15 19.49
CA SER A 368 -15.92 0.71 18.33
C SER A 368 -16.26 2.16 18.63
N LEU A 369 -15.34 3.07 18.29
CA LEU A 369 -15.63 4.49 18.25
C LEU A 369 -16.70 4.79 17.19
N THR A 370 -17.43 5.88 17.36
CA THR A 370 -18.40 6.37 16.38
C THR A 370 -17.67 7.19 15.32
N TYR A 371 -17.73 6.75 14.05
CA TYR A 371 -17.21 7.52 12.93
C TYR A 371 -18.20 8.61 12.49
N TRP A 372 -18.13 9.76 13.16
CA TRP A 372 -19.02 10.91 12.94
C TRP A 372 -19.05 11.46 11.50
N PRO A 373 -17.97 11.45 10.69
CA PRO A 373 -18.03 11.94 9.30
C PRO A 373 -19.03 11.17 8.42
N LYS A 374 -19.44 9.96 8.81
CA LYS A 374 -20.54 9.24 8.14
C LYS A 374 -21.88 10.00 8.22
N TYR A 375 -22.03 10.87 9.21
CA TYR A 375 -23.26 11.63 9.49
C TYR A 375 -23.21 13.07 9.02
N THR A 376 -22.20 13.47 8.22
CA THR A 376 -22.03 14.85 7.74
C THR A 376 -23.29 15.44 7.07
N LEU A 377 -24.07 14.63 6.34
CA LEU A 377 -25.34 15.10 5.77
C LEU A 377 -26.35 15.52 6.86
N TYR A 378 -26.48 14.72 7.93
CA TYR A 378 -27.37 15.05 9.04
C TYR A 378 -26.90 16.29 9.81
N PHE A 379 -25.58 16.46 9.92
CA PHE A 379 -24.98 17.67 10.48
C PHE A 379 -25.33 18.90 9.66
N TYR A 380 -25.21 18.87 8.33
CA TYR A 380 -25.63 20.00 7.49
C TYR A 380 -27.11 20.35 7.61
N ILE A 381 -27.97 19.34 7.74
CA ILE A 381 -29.41 19.56 7.98
C ILE A 381 -29.62 20.23 9.35
N TYR A 382 -28.98 19.70 10.39
CA TYR A 382 -29.04 20.29 11.74
C TYR A 382 -28.50 21.72 11.75
N ASP A 383 -27.34 21.97 11.16
CA ASP A 383 -26.67 23.27 11.13
C ASP A 383 -27.52 24.30 10.36
N GLY A 384 -28.13 23.89 9.24
CA GLY A 384 -29.04 24.73 8.48
C GLY A 384 -30.29 25.14 9.28
N VAL A 385 -30.91 24.19 9.98
CA VAL A 385 -32.07 24.46 10.85
C VAL A 385 -31.66 25.35 12.04
N ALA A 386 -30.53 25.06 12.67
CA ALA A 386 -30.00 25.85 13.77
C ALA A 386 -29.71 27.30 13.34
N ALA A 387 -29.10 27.50 12.18
CA ALA A 387 -28.84 28.83 11.61
C ALA A 387 -30.13 29.61 11.35
N LEU A 388 -31.15 28.98 10.76
CA LEU A 388 -32.48 29.59 10.58
C LEU A 388 -33.10 30.00 11.92
N PHE A 389 -32.99 29.15 12.93
CA PHE A 389 -33.52 29.44 14.28
C PHE A 389 -32.77 30.60 14.95
N ILE A 390 -31.44 30.67 14.81
CA ILE A 390 -30.63 31.81 15.27
C ILE A 390 -31.11 33.11 14.63
N ILE A 391 -31.33 33.11 13.31
CA ILE A 391 -31.84 34.30 12.59
C ILE A 391 -33.20 34.73 13.15
N LEU A 392 -34.14 33.80 13.35
CA LEU A 392 -35.45 34.09 13.93
C LEU A 392 -35.35 34.65 15.35
N LEU A 393 -34.48 34.09 16.19
CA LEU A 393 -34.24 34.58 17.56
C LEU A 393 -33.63 35.98 17.57
N LEU A 394 -32.70 36.29 16.66
CA LEU A 394 -32.14 37.64 16.51
C LEU A 394 -33.23 38.64 16.09
N LEU A 395 -34.07 38.28 15.10
CA LEU A 395 -35.22 39.10 14.70
C LEU A 395 -36.19 39.33 15.87
N PHE A 396 -36.56 38.29 16.63
CA PHE A 396 -37.43 38.41 17.81
C PHE A 396 -36.86 39.35 18.89
N THR A 397 -35.55 39.29 19.07
CA THR A 397 -34.82 40.04 20.11
C THR A 397 -34.68 41.52 19.77
N PHE A 398 -34.38 41.84 18.51
CA PHE A 398 -33.96 43.18 18.09
C PHE A 398 -34.96 43.91 17.19
N ALA A 399 -35.83 43.20 16.44
CA ALA A 399 -36.75 43.84 15.48
C ALA A 399 -38.13 44.19 16.07
N PHE A 400 -38.60 43.50 17.12
CA PHE A 400 -39.94 43.72 17.69
C PHE A 400 -39.91 44.57 18.99
N LYS A 401 -40.19 45.89 18.92
CA LYS A 401 -40.36 46.75 20.12
C LYS A 401 -41.73 46.51 20.81
N PRO A 402 -41.83 46.55 22.15
CA PRO A 402 -43.12 46.46 22.85
C PRO A 402 -43.94 47.77 22.72
N LYS A 403 -45.26 47.65 22.51
CA LYS A 403 -46.21 48.78 22.54
C LYS A 403 -46.37 49.30 23.97
N SER A 404 -46.10 50.59 24.18
CA SER A 404 -46.37 51.30 25.44
C SER A 404 -47.87 51.64 25.54
N GLN A 405 -48.51 51.38 26.68
CA GLN A 405 -49.87 51.81 27.01
C GLN A 405 -49.85 53.23 27.59
N ALA A 406 -50.69 54.13 27.06
CA ALA A 406 -50.89 55.47 27.60
C ALA A 406 -52.29 55.60 28.23
N ALA A 407 -52.34 56.08 29.48
CA ALA A 407 -53.56 56.45 30.22
C ALA A 407 -53.90 57.93 30.01
N ALA A 408 -55.19 58.25 30.04
CA ALA A 408 -55.78 59.57 29.82
C ALA A 408 -55.80 60.45 31.09
N VAL A 409 -55.82 61.78 30.93
CA VAL A 409 -56.85 62.74 31.43
C VAL A 409 -56.34 64.21 31.43
N SER A 410 -57.13 65.04 30.73
CA SER A 410 -57.42 66.50 30.72
C SER A 410 -56.47 67.61 31.28
N ALA A 411 -56.10 68.50 30.34
CA ALA A 411 -56.35 69.96 30.23
C ALA A 411 -55.91 70.97 31.32
N SER A 412 -55.03 71.92 30.92
CA SER A 412 -55.33 73.36 30.71
C SER A 412 -54.08 74.21 30.40
N THR A 413 -54.08 74.87 29.23
CA THR A 413 -53.64 76.26 28.86
C THR A 413 -52.44 76.92 29.60
N THR A 414 -51.36 77.43 28.99
CA THR A 414 -51.24 78.49 27.96
C THR A 414 -49.78 78.62 27.43
N LEU A 415 -49.66 78.98 26.14
CA LEU A 415 -48.61 79.74 25.39
C LEU A 415 -47.13 79.75 25.83
N SER A 416 -46.22 79.32 24.92
CA SER A 416 -45.32 80.22 24.14
C SER A 416 -44.15 79.45 23.47
N THR A 417 -44.08 79.58 22.15
CA THR A 417 -42.89 79.64 21.25
C THR A 417 -41.72 78.65 21.40
N SER A 418 -41.58 77.72 20.45
CA SER A 418 -40.63 77.82 19.31
C SER A 418 -40.21 76.44 18.72
N SER A 419 -40.50 76.30 17.42
CA SER A 419 -39.93 75.46 16.34
C SER A 419 -39.87 73.92 16.38
N PRO A 420 -40.17 73.20 15.26
CA PRO A 420 -40.47 71.77 15.24
C PRO A 420 -39.38 70.86 14.64
N ASN A 421 -39.20 69.72 15.33
CA ASN A 421 -39.18 68.32 14.90
C ASN A 421 -38.50 67.77 13.63
N LYS A 422 -37.87 66.62 13.89
CA LYS A 422 -37.62 65.49 12.98
C LYS A 422 -38.91 64.74 12.60
N ALA A 423 -38.82 64.14 11.41
CA ALA A 423 -39.42 62.88 10.94
C ALA A 423 -40.91 62.85 10.58
N ASP A 424 -41.16 62.51 9.32
CA ASP A 424 -42.40 61.93 8.81
C ASP A 424 -42.08 60.65 8.03
N ASP A 425 -43.13 59.86 7.90
CA ASP A 425 -43.20 58.42 8.00
C ASP A 425 -42.88 57.61 6.74
N MET A 426 -42.64 56.33 7.01
CA MET A 426 -42.72 55.22 6.08
C MET A 426 -44.10 55.13 5.43
N MET A 427 -44.15 55.01 4.09
CA MET A 427 -44.83 53.94 3.34
C MET A 427 -45.21 54.42 1.94
N LYS A 428 -44.59 53.83 0.92
CA LYS A 428 -45.30 53.48 -0.31
C LYS A 428 -44.62 52.31 -1.03
N MET A 429 -45.35 51.19 -0.98
CA MET A 429 -45.53 50.19 -2.05
C MET A 429 -44.33 49.38 -2.54
N ILE A 430 -44.41 48.07 -2.27
CA ILE A 430 -43.87 46.99 -3.08
C ILE A 430 -44.47 47.08 -4.49
N LYS A 431 -43.60 47.23 -5.50
CA LYS A 431 -43.69 46.93 -6.94
C LYS A 431 -42.50 47.69 -7.55
N ASP A 432 -41.42 47.12 -8.07
CA ASP A 432 -41.17 45.85 -8.75
C ASP A 432 -39.73 45.45 -8.36
N GLY A 433 -39.42 44.22 -7.97
CA GLY A 433 -39.35 43.14 -8.94
C GLY A 433 -37.97 43.00 -9.62
N GLU A 434 -36.87 43.62 -9.17
CA GLU A 434 -35.51 43.30 -9.65
C GLU A 434 -34.42 43.63 -8.60
N ILE A 435 -33.70 42.61 -8.12
CA ILE A 435 -32.47 42.80 -7.33
C ILE A 435 -31.32 42.96 -8.32
N ASN A 436 -30.66 44.12 -8.30
CA ASN A 436 -29.50 44.37 -9.15
C ASN A 436 -28.28 43.56 -8.64
N MET A 437 -28.04 42.41 -9.27
CA MET A 437 -26.96 41.48 -8.90
C MET A 437 -25.56 42.11 -9.02
N GLN A 438 -25.37 43.14 -9.85
CA GLN A 438 -24.08 43.81 -9.99
C GLN A 438 -23.71 44.64 -8.75
N GLU A 439 -24.69 45.19 -8.05
CA GLU A 439 -24.48 45.96 -6.82
C GLU A 439 -24.13 45.04 -5.63
N VAL A 440 -24.69 43.83 -5.62
CA VAL A 440 -24.37 42.76 -4.67
C VAL A 440 -22.95 42.24 -4.88
N ILE A 441 -22.54 41.99 -6.14
CA ILE A 441 -21.19 41.53 -6.47
C ILE A 441 -20.14 42.59 -6.10
N LYS A 442 -20.40 43.87 -6.39
CA LYS A 442 -19.49 44.97 -6.03
C LYS A 442 -19.30 45.10 -4.52
N THR A 443 -20.37 44.91 -3.75
CA THR A 443 -20.32 44.94 -2.29
C THR A 443 -19.52 43.75 -1.72
N ILE A 444 -19.63 42.57 -2.34
CA ILE A 444 -18.86 41.38 -1.95
C ILE A 444 -17.38 41.55 -2.29
N GLU A 445 -17.05 42.11 -3.45
CA GLU A 445 -15.67 42.38 -3.87
C GLU A 445 -14.98 43.43 -2.97
N GLU A 446 -15.68 44.49 -2.57
CA GLU A 446 -15.17 45.49 -1.63
C GLU A 446 -14.92 44.90 -0.23
N GLN A 447 -15.76 43.96 0.23
CA GLN A 447 -15.55 43.25 1.49
C GLN A 447 -14.41 42.23 1.43
N MET A 448 -14.20 41.57 0.28
CA MET A 448 -13.06 40.66 0.09
C MET A 448 -11.73 41.42 0.01
N LYS A 449 -11.73 42.65 -0.54
CA LYS A 449 -10.53 43.49 -0.62
C LYS A 449 -10.08 43.98 0.76
N LYS A 450 -11.03 44.42 1.61
CA LYS A 450 -10.74 44.79 3.02
C LYS A 450 -10.12 43.65 3.84
N LYS A 451 -10.60 42.41 3.66
CA LYS A 451 -10.03 41.24 4.35
C LYS A 451 -8.63 40.82 3.87
N LYS A 452 -8.26 41.17 2.64
CA LYS A 452 -6.93 40.88 2.09
C LYS A 452 -5.87 41.88 2.55
N ASP A 453 -6.28 43.11 2.83
CA ASP A 453 -5.41 44.16 3.35
C ASP A 453 -5.17 44.01 4.87
N GLU A 454 -6.13 43.47 5.63
CA GLU A 454 -5.99 43.13 7.06
C GLU A 454 -5.13 41.88 7.35
N GLN A 455 -4.66 41.15 6.33
CA GLN A 455 -3.76 39.99 6.48
C GLN A 455 -2.30 40.29 6.09
N LYS A 456 -1.95 41.56 5.85
CA LYS A 456 -0.60 42.00 5.48
C LYS A 456 0.03 43.04 6.43
N GLU A 457 -0.61 43.34 7.56
CA GLU A 457 0.03 43.87 8.77
C GLU A 457 0.08 42.75 9.82
#